data_AF-A0A2P8EG88-F1
#
_entry.id   AF-A0A2P8EG88-F1
#
_cell.length_a   1.000
_cell.length_b   1.000
_cell.length_c   1.000
_cell.angle_alpha   90.00
_cell.angle_beta   90.00
_cell.angle_gamma   90.00
#
_symmetry.space_group_name_H-M   'P 1'
#
loop_
_entity.id
_entity.type
_entity.pdbx_description
1 polymer ?
#
loop_
_entity_poly.entity_id
_entity_poly.type
_entity_poly.pdbx_seq_one_letter_code
_entity_poly.pdbx_strand_id
1 'polypeptide(L)'
;MTETNHAWIWIGHVTTTDGGSVAAFVIDERGCPDADATFMAAADELRQLGMAHKFKHVRIRRDEPTEPLPTWTEYRQSLTDSDT
;
A
#
# COMPACT_ATOMS: atom_id res chain seq x y z
N MET A 1 -23.59 12.53 16.02
CA MET A 1 -22.58 12.61 14.94
C MET A 1 -22.28 11.19 14.54
N THR A 2 -22.61 10.78 13.31
CA THR A 2 -22.20 9.47 12.79
C THR A 2 -20.71 9.55 12.49
N GLU A 3 -19.88 9.33 13.51
CA GLU A 3 -18.48 9.00 13.28
C GLU A 3 -18.46 7.84 12.29
N THR A 4 -17.84 8.07 11.14
CA THR A 4 -17.71 7.06 10.11
C THR A 4 -16.86 5.94 10.70
N ASN A 5 -17.50 4.88 11.19
CA ASN A 5 -16.88 3.67 11.78
C ASN A 5 -16.03 2.85 10.78
N HIS A 6 -15.62 3.48 9.68
CA HIS A 6 -14.89 2.87 8.60
C HIS A 6 -13.55 3.58 8.43
N ALA A 7 -12.60 2.82 7.91
CA ALA A 7 -11.33 3.31 7.43
C ALA A 7 -11.13 2.87 5.98
N TRP A 8 -10.43 3.69 5.22
CA TRP A 8 -9.90 3.34 3.92
C TRP A 8 -8.50 2.78 4.03
N ILE A 9 -8.27 1.68 3.32
CA ILE A 9 -6.94 1.11 3.13
C ILE A 9 -6.67 0.97 1.64
N TRP A 10 -5.44 1.25 1.24
CA TRP A 10 -4.93 0.95 -0.10
C TRP A 10 -3.99 -0.23 0.00
N ILE A 11 -4.24 -1.25 -0.82
CA ILE A 11 -3.39 -2.41 -0.93
C ILE A 11 -2.69 -2.33 -2.28
N GLY A 12 -1.39 -2.10 -2.25
CA GLY A 12 -0.53 -2.13 -3.42
C GLY A 12 -0.01 -3.54 -3.65
N HIS A 13 -0.27 -4.09 -4.84
CA HIS A 13 0.32 -5.34 -5.31
C HIS A 13 1.35 -5.01 -6.39
N VAL A 14 2.60 -5.36 -6.13
CA VAL A 14 3.65 -5.35 -7.15
C VAL A 14 3.66 -6.70 -7.84
N THR A 15 3.69 -6.66 -9.16
CA THR A 15 3.56 -7.83 -10.04
C THR A 15 4.76 -7.94 -10.97
N THR A 16 5.12 -9.17 -11.34
CA THR A 16 6.00 -9.41 -12.50
C THR A 16 5.29 -9.02 -13.79
N THR A 17 6.07 -8.87 -14.86
CA THR A 17 5.59 -8.71 -16.24
C THR A 17 4.66 -9.84 -16.69
N ASP A 18 4.81 -11.03 -16.12
CA ASP A 18 3.97 -12.21 -16.37
C ASP A 18 2.68 -12.22 -15.53
N GLY A 19 2.46 -11.19 -14.70
CA GLY A 19 1.25 -11.02 -13.89
C GLY A 19 1.26 -11.74 -12.54
N GLY A 20 2.37 -12.35 -12.14
CA GLY A 20 2.53 -12.95 -10.82
C GLY A 20 2.76 -11.87 -9.76
N SER A 21 2.08 -11.93 -8.61
CA SER A 21 2.36 -10.99 -7.51
C SER A 21 3.68 -11.34 -6.84
N VAL A 22 4.60 -10.38 -6.77
CA VAL A 22 5.92 -10.53 -6.13
C VAL A 22 5.95 -9.96 -4.72
N ALA A 23 5.20 -8.90 -4.49
CA ALA A 23 5.10 -8.26 -3.20
C ALA A 23 3.75 -7.56 -3.05
N ALA A 24 3.34 -7.33 -1.80
CA ALA A 24 2.19 -6.52 -1.48
C ALA A 24 2.48 -5.66 -0.24
N PHE A 25 1.86 -4.48 -0.19
CA PHE A 25 1.95 -3.57 0.94
C PHE A 25 0.62 -2.88 1.18
N VAL A 26 0.45 -2.31 2.37
CA VAL A 26 -0.74 -1.57 2.75
C VAL A 26 -0.44 -0.13 3.15
N ILE A 27 -1.38 0.76 2.84
CA ILE A 27 -1.43 2.13 3.34
C ILE A 27 -2.76 2.26 4.08
N ASP A 28 -2.69 2.42 5.40
CA ASP A 28 -3.86 2.51 6.27
C ASP A 28 -4.06 3.95 6.75
N GLU A 29 -5.20 4.55 6.40
CA GLU A 29 -5.48 5.94 6.79
C GLU A 29 -5.57 6.15 8.31
N ARG A 30 -5.80 5.08 9.10
CA ARG A 30 -5.83 5.18 10.57
C ARG A 30 -4.45 5.51 11.15
N GLY A 31 -3.40 4.99 10.52
CA GLY A 31 -2.00 5.19 10.93
C GLY A 31 -1.25 6.21 10.08
N CYS A 32 -1.85 6.68 8.98
CA CYS A 32 -1.24 7.58 8.02
C CYS A 32 -2.18 8.76 7.72
N PRO A 33 -1.96 9.95 8.32
CA PRO A 33 -2.81 11.12 8.10
C PRO A 33 -2.79 11.60 6.64
N ASP A 34 -1.70 11.33 5.92
CA ASP A 34 -1.51 11.67 4.51
C ASP A 34 -1.56 10.42 3.62
N ALA A 35 -2.51 9.52 3.88
CA ALA A 35 -2.61 8.24 3.17
C ALA A 35 -2.78 8.40 1.65
N ASP A 36 -3.60 9.35 1.19
CA ASP A 36 -3.75 9.68 -0.23
C ASP A 36 -2.43 10.15 -0.86
N ALA A 37 -1.70 11.06 -0.20
CA ALA A 37 -0.42 11.55 -0.70
C ALA A 37 0.64 10.43 -0.71
N THR A 38 0.63 9.57 0.31
CA THR A 38 1.49 8.39 0.40
C THR A 38 1.19 7.40 -0.72
N PHE A 39 -0.09 7.17 -1.03
CA PHE A 39 -0.52 6.34 -2.15
C PHE A 39 0.00 6.89 -3.49
N MET A 40 -0.17 8.19 -3.74
CA MET A 40 0.30 8.82 -4.97
C MET A 40 1.83 8.74 -5.10
N ALA A 41 2.57 8.95 -4.00
CA ALA A 41 4.02 8.81 -3.97
C ALA A 41 4.46 7.36 -4.24
N ALA A 42 3.78 6.38 -3.64
CA ALA A 42 4.06 4.96 -3.86
C ALA A 42 3.83 4.55 -5.31
N ALA A 43 2.73 5.00 -5.92
CA ALA A 43 2.43 4.72 -7.32
C ALA A 43 3.47 5.33 -8.27
N ASP A 44 3.91 6.57 -8.03
CA ASP A 44 4.92 7.20 -8.87
C ASP A 44 6.30 6.53 -8.70
N GLU A 45 6.70 6.16 -7.49
CA GLU A 45 7.97 5.46 -7.23
C GLU A 45 8.01 4.09 -7.92
N LEU A 46 6.95 3.29 -7.80
CA LEU A 46 6.85 2.01 -8.53
C LEU A 46 6.88 2.20 -10.04
N ARG A 47 6.25 3.27 -10.55
CA ARG A 47 6.29 3.60 -11.97
C ARG A 47 7.69 4.00 -12.43
N GLN A 48 8.42 4.79 -11.64
CA GLN A 48 9.81 5.17 -11.93
C GLN A 48 10.75 3.97 -11.95
N LEU A 49 10.52 2.99 -11.07
CA LEU A 49 11.25 1.72 -11.04
C LEU A 49 10.84 0.76 -12.17
N GLY A 50 9.86 1.12 -13.00
CA GLY A 50 9.35 0.26 -14.08
C GLY A 50 8.62 -0.99 -13.58
N MET A 51 8.20 -1.01 -12.32
CA MET A 51 7.53 -2.14 -11.70
C MET A 51 6.04 -2.16 -12.06
N ALA A 52 5.58 -3.25 -12.66
CA ALA A 52 4.15 -3.45 -12.88
C ALA A 52 3.45 -3.57 -11.52
N HIS A 53 2.36 -2.82 -11.32
CA HIS A 53 1.67 -2.78 -10.04
C HIS A 53 0.17 -2.58 -10.23
N LYS A 54 -0.60 -2.98 -9.21
CA LYS A 54 -2.05 -2.78 -9.11
C LYS A 54 -2.39 -2.33 -7.71
N PHE A 55 -3.32 -1.39 -7.61
CA PHE A 55 -3.83 -0.92 -6.34
C PHE A 55 -5.28 -1.33 -6.15
N LYS A 56 -5.60 -1.79 -4.95
CA LYS A 56 -6.96 -2.07 -4.51
C LYS A 56 -7.29 -1.09 -3.39
N HIS A 57 -8.40 -0.37 -3.56
CA HIS A 57 -8.93 0.50 -2.53
C HIS A 57 -10.04 -0.25 -1.79
N VAL A 58 -9.87 -0.44 -0.47
CA VAL A 58 -10.75 -1.26 0.35
C VAL A 58 -11.27 -0.43 1.52
N ARG A 59 -12.58 -0.56 1.77
CA ARG A 59 -13.23 0.00 2.95
C ARG A 59 -13.33 -1.06 4.03
N ILE A 60 -12.71 -0.82 5.17
CA ILE A 60 -12.78 -1.71 6.34
C ILE A 60 -13.45 -1.00 7.52
N ARG A 61 -13.83 -1.74 8.56
CA ARG A 61 -14.25 -1.13 9.83
C ARG A 61 -13.02 -0.66 10.62
N ARG A 62 -13.14 0.42 11.40
CA ARG A 62 -12.02 0.96 12.17
C ARG A 62 -11.46 0.00 13.22
N ASP A 63 -12.29 -0.91 13.74
CA ASP A 63 -11.88 -1.93 14.72
C ASP A 63 -11.43 -3.25 14.08
N GLU A 64 -11.56 -3.37 12.75
CA GLU A 64 -11.14 -4.57 12.04
C GLU A 64 -9.62 -4.53 11.80
N PRO A 65 -8.90 -5.63 12.06
CA PRO A 65 -7.47 -5.68 11.76
C PRO A 65 -7.24 -5.53 10.26
N THR A 66 -6.21 -4.78 9.90
CA THR A 66 -5.72 -4.73 8.52
C THR A 66 -5.16 -6.09 8.12
N GLU A 67 -5.18 -6.40 6.82
CA GLU A 67 -4.43 -7.55 6.31
C GLU A 67 -2.97 -7.49 6.81
N PRO A 68 -2.36 -8.64 7.16
CA PRO A 68 -1.01 -8.70 7.73
C PRO A 68 0.06 -8.48 6.65
N LEU A 69 0.01 -7.31 6.02
CA LEU A 69 0.91 -6.85 4.99
C LEU A 69 1.83 -5.77 5.56
N PRO A 70 3.06 -5.66 5.06
CA PRO A 70 3.94 -4.57 5.45
C PRO A 70 3.33 -3.23 5.03
N THR A 71 3.63 -2.17 5.78
CA THR A 71 3.30 -0.80 5.35
C THR A 71 4.12 -0.41 4.13
N TRP A 72 3.68 0.62 3.40
CA TRP A 72 4.48 1.19 2.29
C TRP A 72 5.91 1.53 2.73
N THR A 73 6.10 2.12 3.92
CA THR A 73 7.42 2.47 4.44
C THR A 73 8.31 1.25 4.64
N GLU A 74 7.80 0.18 5.25
CA GLU A 74 8.55 -1.07 5.47
C GLU A 74 8.89 -1.77 4.14
N TYR A 75 7.96 -1.78 3.20
CA TYR A 75 8.19 -2.34 1.88
C TYR A 75 9.26 -1.54 1.12
N ARG A 76 9.18 -0.20 1.16
CA ARG A 76 10.15 0.68 0.52
C ARG A 76 11.56 0.50 1.07
N GLN A 77 11.71 0.32 2.38
CA GLN A 77 12.99 -0.02 2.99
C GLN A 77 13.56 -1.33 2.46
N SER A 78 12.71 -2.35 2.29
CA SER A 78 13.11 -3.65 1.72
C SER A 78 13.55 -3.55 0.26
N LEU A 79 12.99 -2.62 -0.52
CA LEU A 79 13.44 -2.33 -1.89
C LEU A 79 14.86 -1.76 -1.92
N THR A 80 15.18 -0.86 -0.98
CA THR A 80 16.52 -0.24 -0.90
C THR A 80 17.58 -1.25 -0.46
N ASP A 81 17.23 -2.13 0.48
CA ASP A 81 18.13 -3.18 0.99
C ASP A 81 18.48 -4.23 -0.09
N SER A 82 17.55 -4.49 -1.01
CA SER A 82 17.73 -5.47 -2.09
C SER A 82 18.64 -4.99 -3.24
N ASP A 83 19.02 -3.70 -3.27
CA ASP A 83 19.86 -3.09 -4.32
C ASP A 83 21.35 -2.99 -3.92
N THR A 84 21.78 -3.62 -2.82
CA THR A 84 23.19 -3.63 -2.35
C THR A 84 23.94 -4.92 -2.70
#